data_AF-A0A9W7GZW2-F1
#
_entry.id   AF-A0A9W7GZW2-F1
#
_cell.length_a   1.000
_cell.length_b   1.000
_cell.length_c   1.000
_cell.angle_alpha   90.00
_cell.angle_beta   90.00
_cell.angle_gamma   90.00
#
_symmetry.space_group_name_H-M   'P 1'
#
loop_
_entity.id
_entity.type
_entity.pdbx_description
1 polymer ?
#
loop_
_entity_poly.entity_id
_entity_poly.type
_entity_poly.pdbx_seq_one_letter_code
_entity_poly.pdbx_strand_id
1 'polypeptide(L)'
;MEYRKEAKEKKKAYARLKQIVRLQGTKPPPNPYPSAIKERQSLERKLVRERFSNPKILKIVEKMKEAKRAERYGGTVGTEF
;
A
#
# COMPACT_ATOMS: atom_id res chain seq x y z
N MET A 1 -14.19 30.50 -8.44
CA MET A 1 -13.14 29.90 -7.59
C MET A 1 -11.92 29.61 -8.43
N GLU A 2 -10.98 30.56 -8.50
CA GLU A 2 -9.74 30.52 -9.28
C GLU A 2 -8.91 29.25 -9.03
N TYR A 3 -8.87 28.77 -7.78
CA TYR A 3 -8.21 27.52 -7.39
C TYR A 3 -8.60 26.30 -8.24
N ARG A 4 -9.89 26.18 -8.61
CA ARG A 4 -10.36 25.03 -9.41
C ARG A 4 -9.89 25.12 -10.86
N LYS A 5 -9.68 26.32 -11.40
CA LYS A 5 -9.16 26.51 -12.77
C LYS A 5 -7.68 26.14 -12.81
N GLU A 6 -6.88 26.69 -11.89
CA GLU A 6 -5.45 26.37 -11.79
C GLU A 6 -5.21 24.87 -11.62
N ALA A 7 -5.94 24.21 -10.72
CA ALA A 7 -5.79 22.78 -10.48
C ALA A 7 -6.10 21.94 -11.74
N LYS A 8 -7.05 22.38 -12.57
CA LYS A 8 -7.36 21.71 -13.85
C LYS A 8 -6.24 21.91 -14.87
N GLU A 9 -5.71 23.12 -15.00
CA GLU A 9 -4.62 23.42 -15.92
C GLU A 9 -3.34 22.67 -15.55
N LYS A 10 -2.98 22.66 -14.26
CA LYS A 10 -1.84 21.90 -13.73
C LYS A 10 -1.97 20.39 -14.03
N LYS A 11 -3.16 19.81 -13.90
CA LYS A 11 -3.42 18.41 -14.29
C LYS A 11 -3.24 18.16 -15.78
N LYS A 12 -3.71 19.08 -16.65
CA LYS A 12 -3.52 18.98 -18.10
C LYS A 12 -2.05 19.06 -18.48
N ALA A 13 -1.29 19.98 -17.88
CA ALA A 13 0.15 20.11 -18.10
C ALA A 13 0.89 18.82 -17.70
N TYR A 14 0.58 18.26 -16.52
CA TYR A 14 1.17 16.99 -16.08
C TYR A 14 0.80 15.81 -17.01
N ALA A 15 -0.45 15.75 -17.48
CA ALA A 15 -0.87 14.73 -18.44
C ALA A 15 -0.09 14.84 -19.77
N ARG A 16 0.13 16.05 -20.27
CA ARG A 16 0.91 16.30 -21.49
C ARG A 16 2.38 15.91 -21.31
N LEU A 17 2.97 16.27 -20.17
CA LEU A 17 4.33 15.86 -19.82
C LEU A 17 4.49 14.34 -19.80
N LYS A 18 3.52 13.62 -19.22
CA LYS A 18 3.52 12.15 -19.19
C LYS A 18 3.45 11.54 -20.59
N GLN A 19 2.76 12.17 -21.54
CA GLN A 19 2.73 11.72 -22.94
C GLN A 19 4.10 11.88 -23.60
N ILE A 20 4.72 13.05 -23.45
CA ILE A 20 6.06 13.33 -24.02
C ILE A 20 7.09 12.34 -23.47
N VAL A 21 7.11 12.18 -22.15
CA VAL A 21 8.07 11.29 -21.48
C VAL A 21 7.90 9.83 -21.91
N ARG A 22 6.65 9.36 -22.11
CA ARG A 22 6.40 8.02 -22.67
C ARG A 22 6.97 7.84 -24.07
N LEU A 23 6.84 8.85 -24.94
CA LEU A 23 7.42 8.81 -26.29
C LEU A 23 8.95 8.81 -26.24
N GLN A 24 9.55 9.49 -25.27
CA GLN A 24 10.99 9.54 -25.07
C GLN A 24 11.55 8.29 -24.37
N GLY A 25 10.71 7.39 -23.86
CA GLY A 25 11.13 6.21 -23.09
C GLY A 25 11.72 6.52 -21.71
N THR A 26 11.63 7.76 -21.25
CA THR A 26 12.12 8.18 -19.93
C THR A 26 11.04 8.01 -18.85
N LYS A 27 11.41 8.12 -17.57
CA LYS A 27 10.45 8.02 -16.47
C LYS A 27 9.83 9.39 -16.20
N PRO A 28 8.49 9.51 -16.14
CA PRO A 28 7.85 10.80 -15.89
C PRO A 28 8.15 11.28 -14.47
N PRO A 29 8.35 12.59 -14.28
CA PRO A 29 8.55 13.13 -12.94
C PRO A 29 7.32 12.84 -12.07
N PRO A 30 7.49 12.73 -10.74
CA PRO A 30 6.38 12.54 -9.83
C PRO A 30 5.34 13.65 -9.99
N ASN A 31 4.06 13.29 -9.83
CA ASN A 31 2.98 14.25 -9.96
C ASN A 31 3.16 15.39 -8.95
N PRO A 32 3.27 16.66 -9.39
CA PRO A 32 3.50 17.80 -8.50
C PRO A 32 2.30 18.08 -7.57
N TYR A 33 1.11 17.55 -7.87
CA TYR A 33 -0.08 17.68 -7.03
C TYR A 33 -0.76 16.32 -6.84
N PRO A 34 -0.20 15.44 -5.99
CA PRO A 34 -0.86 14.20 -5.66
C PRO A 34 -2.19 14.49 -4.96
N SER A 35 -3.19 13.63 -5.16
CA SER A 35 -4.38 13.73 -4.32
C SER A 35 -4.03 13.36 -2.89
N ALA A 36 -4.76 13.90 -1.91
CA ALA A 36 -4.59 13.54 -0.49
C ALA A 36 -4.62 12.02 -0.26
N ILE A 37 -5.42 11.30 -1.05
CA ILE A 37 -5.47 9.83 -1.05
C ILE A 37 -4.12 9.21 -1.47
N LYS A 38 -3.47 9.75 -2.50
CA LYS A 38 -2.17 9.25 -2.99
C LYS A 38 -1.06 9.50 -1.98
N GLU A 39 -1.10 10.63 -1.29
CA GLU A 39 -0.16 10.93 -0.20
C GLU A 39 -0.31 9.91 0.93
N ARG A 40 -1.54 9.69 1.42
CA ARG A 40 -1.83 8.67 2.43
C ARG A 40 -1.38 7.27 1.99
N GLN A 41 -1.71 6.89 0.76
CA GLN A 41 -1.30 5.59 0.21
C GLN A 41 0.22 5.42 0.15
N SER A 42 0.98 6.49 -0.13
CA SER A 42 2.45 6.40 -0.17
C SER A 42 3.03 6.08 1.21
N LEU A 43 2.46 6.65 2.27
CA LEU A 43 2.82 6.37 3.64
C LEU A 43 2.43 4.94 4.05
N GLU A 44 1.19 4.54 3.76
CA GLU A 44 0.68 3.20 4.12
C GLU A 44 1.39 2.07 3.36
N ARG A 45 1.68 2.25 2.07
CA ARG A 45 2.32 1.21 1.24
C ARG A 45 3.69 0.79 1.77
N LYS A 46 4.43 1.71 2.40
CA LYS A 46 5.70 1.40 3.04
C LYS A 46 5.48 0.38 4.17
N LEU A 47 4.55 0.67 5.06
CA LEU A 47 4.20 -0.19 6.20
C LEU A 47 3.58 -1.52 5.74
N VAL A 48 2.73 -1.51 4.73
CA VAL A 48 2.13 -2.73 4.17
C VAL A 48 3.22 -3.64 3.61
N ARG A 49 4.20 -3.10 2.88
CA ARG A 49 5.30 -3.91 2.34
C ARG A 49 6.14 -4.52 3.44
N GLU A 50 6.45 -3.76 4.49
CA GLU A 50 7.21 -4.24 5.65
C GLU A 50 6.54 -5.44 6.35
N ARG A 51 5.20 -5.50 6.41
CA ARG A 51 4.48 -6.65 7.00
C ARG A 51 4.81 -7.98 6.33
N PHE A 52 5.04 -7.96 5.02
CA PHE A 52 5.29 -9.16 4.23
C PHE A 52 6.77 -9.43 3.98
N SER A 53 7.64 -8.43 4.15
CA SER A 53 9.08 -8.57 3.90
C SER A 53 9.94 -8.60 5.16
N ASN A 54 9.45 -8.11 6.31
CA ASN A 54 10.25 -8.05 7.52
C ASN A 54 10.28 -9.43 8.23
N PRO A 55 11.46 -10.06 8.37
CA PRO A 55 11.55 -11.39 8.96
C PRO A 55 11.11 -11.43 10.43
N LYS A 56 11.21 -10.32 11.17
CA LYS A 56 10.73 -10.26 12.57
C LYS A 56 9.20 -10.36 12.63
N ILE A 57 8.51 -9.67 11.71
CA ILE A 57 7.04 -9.69 11.66
C ILE A 57 6.55 -11.08 11.24
N LEU A 58 7.20 -11.70 10.24
CA LEU A 58 6.86 -13.06 9.81
C LEU A 58 6.99 -14.08 10.95
N LYS A 59 8.09 -14.01 11.72
CA LYS A 59 8.29 -14.88 12.90
C LYS A 59 7.20 -14.71 13.96
N ILE A 60 6.72 -13.48 14.18
CA ILE A 60 5.61 -13.23 15.11
C ILE A 60 4.32 -13.86 14.57
N VAL A 61 4.02 -13.70 13.29
CA VAL A 61 2.83 -14.28 12.65
C VAL A 61 2.88 -15.82 12.68
N GLU A 62 4.04 -16.43 12.49
CA GLU A 62 4.23 -17.88 12.61
C GLU A 62 3.90 -18.37 14.01
N LYS A 63 4.46 -17.73 15.05
CA LYS A 63 4.15 -18.06 16.45
C LYS A 63 2.66 -17.93 16.77
N MET A 64 2.00 -16.90 16.25
CA MET A 64 0.54 -16.73 16.42
C MET A 64 -0.26 -17.85 15.73
N LYS A 65 0.18 -18.32 14.56
CA LYS A 65 -0.44 -19.45 13.86
C LYS A 65 -0.27 -20.75 14.64
N GLU A 66 0.90 -20.99 15.21
CA GLU A 66 1.19 -22.16 16.05
C GLU A 66 0.32 -22.17 17.30
N ALA A 67 0.24 -21.05 18.02
CA ALA A 67 -0.65 -20.90 19.18
C ALA A 67 -2.12 -21.19 18.82
N LYS A 68 -2.61 -20.63 17.70
CA LYS A 68 -3.97 -20.88 17.22
C LYS A 68 -4.22 -22.33 16.80
N ARG A 69 -3.20 -23.04 16.29
CA ARG A 69 -3.30 -24.49 16.03
C ARG A 69 -3.36 -25.27 17.33
N ALA A 70 -2.51 -24.94 18.30
CA ALA A 70 -2.48 -25.60 19.61
C ALA A 70 -3.84 -25.46 20.33
N GLU A 71 -4.47 -24.29 20.32
CA GLU A 71 -5.83 -24.10 20.85
C GLU A 71 -6.88 -24.97 20.13
N ARG A 72 -6.79 -25.08 18.80
CA ARG A 72 -7.74 -25.88 18.00
C ARG A 72 -7.61 -27.39 18.23
N TYR A 73 -6.39 -27.90 18.39
CA TYR A 73 -6.16 -29.33 18.62
C TYR A 73 -6.20 -29.70 20.11
N GLY A 74 -5.97 -28.76 21.03
CA GLY A 74 -6.07 -28.98 22.48
C GLY A 74 -7.51 -28.93 23.03
N GLY A 75 -8.48 -28.45 22.26
CA GLY A 75 -9.89 -28.34 22.67
C GLY A 75 -10.79 -29.53 22.29
N THR A 76 -10.24 -30.61 21.72
CA THR A 76 -11.03 -31.76 21.20
C THR A 76 -10.72 -33.08 21.93
N VAL A 77 -10.45 -33.03 23.24
CA VAL A 77 -10.17 -34.22 24.06
C VAL A 77 -11.05 -34.30 25.31
N GLY A 78 -12.26 -33.75 25.28
CA GLY A 78 -13.13 -33.68 26.47
C GLY A 78 -14.61 -33.60 26.18
N THR A 79 -15.12 -34.41 25.26
CA THR A 79 -16.58 -34.62 25.13
C THR A 79 -16.84 -36.11 24.99
N GLU A 80 -16.63 -36.82 26.09
CA GLU A 80 -17.10 -38.19 26.30
C GLU A 80 -18.61 -38.15 26.62
N PHE A 81 -19.40 -38.87 25.84
CA PHE A 81 -20.78 -39.29 26.14
C PHE A 81 -20.76 -40.79 26.40
#